data_AF-A0A7H4MXB9-F1
#
_entry.id   AF-A0A7H4MXB9-F1
#
_cell.length_a   1.000
_cell.length_b   1.000
_cell.length_c   1.000
_cell.angle_alpha   90.00
_cell.angle_beta   90.00
_cell.angle_gamma   90.00
#
_symmetry.space_group_name_H-M   'P 1'
#
loop_
_entity.id
_entity.type
_entity.pdbx_description
1 polymer ?
#
loop_
_entity_poly.entity_id
_entity_poly.type
_entity_poly.pdbx_seq_one_letter_code
_entity_poly.pdbx_strand_id
1 'polypeptide(L)'
;MKIRHKKLLILTLLCWNVFSADSVTMGVTGNIVASPCIFNGGNSNLDVNLGDIQATNMATPGSSSDPVAFNLLFTNCPAGTRSVTASFTGTPDPLAGPDYYLNSVRQPTWR
;
A
#
# COMPACT_ATOMS: atom_id res chain seq x y z
N MET A 1 37.08 2.78 70.33
CA MET A 1 37.25 3.39 68.99
C MET A 1 36.09 4.35 68.74
N LYS A 2 36.28 5.67 68.92
CA LYS A 2 35.21 6.69 68.87
C LYS A 2 35.15 7.33 67.48
N ILE A 3 34.41 6.71 66.57
CA ILE A 3 34.20 7.22 65.21
C ILE A 3 33.30 8.45 65.31
N ARG A 4 33.86 9.63 65.04
CA ARG A 4 33.14 10.91 65.11
C ARG A 4 32.10 11.01 64.00
N HIS A 5 30.84 10.72 64.33
CA HIS A 5 29.66 10.80 63.47
C HIS A 5 29.53 12.10 62.65
N LYS A 6 30.14 13.22 63.09
CA LYS A 6 30.16 14.49 62.35
C LYS A 6 30.80 14.43 60.96
N LYS A 7 31.75 13.51 60.72
CA LYS A 7 32.38 13.37 59.38
C LYS A 7 31.58 12.46 58.43
N LEU A 8 30.72 11.60 58.96
CA LEU A 8 29.91 10.68 58.15
C LEU A 8 28.69 11.38 57.51
N LEU A 9 28.16 12.41 58.19
CA LEU A 9 27.02 13.18 57.69
C LEU A 9 27.37 14.12 56.51
N ILE A 10 28.64 14.51 56.39
CA ILE A 10 29.11 15.43 55.35
C ILE A 10 29.33 14.69 54.02
N LEU A 11 29.69 13.40 54.06
CA LEU A 11 29.96 12.61 52.86
C LEU A 11 28.67 12.18 52.13
N THR A 12 27.55 12.07 52.85
CA THR A 12 26.24 11.73 52.28
C THR A 12 25.58 12.89 51.53
N LEU A 13 26.06 14.13 51.69
CA LEU A 13 25.50 15.30 51.02
C LEU A 13 26.06 15.52 49.59
N LEU A 14 27.18 14.89 49.24
CA LEU A 14 27.83 15.02 47.93
C LEU A 14 27.34 14.01 46.88
N CYS A 15 26.43 13.09 47.25
CA CYS A 15 25.90 12.06 46.35
C CYS A 15 24.53 12.42 45.74
N TRP A 16 24.08 13.66 45.88
CA TRP A 16 22.89 14.17 45.18
C TRP A 16 23.23 14.41 43.71
N ASN A 17 23.30 13.32 42.95
CA ASN A 17 23.32 13.38 41.50
C ASN A 17 21.97 13.96 41.07
N VAL A 18 21.99 15.21 40.61
CA VAL A 18 20.87 15.85 39.92
C VAL A 18 20.69 15.14 38.57
N PHE A 19 19.81 14.15 38.53
CA PHE A 19 19.30 13.62 37.28
C PHE A 19 18.30 14.63 36.71
N SER A 20 18.78 15.56 35.89
CA SER A 20 17.91 16.39 35.06
C SER A 20 17.59 15.60 33.80
N ALA A 21 16.42 14.96 33.77
CA ALA A 21 15.86 14.43 32.53
C ALA A 21 15.10 15.57 31.86
N ASP A 22 15.77 16.31 30.99
CA ASP A 22 15.10 17.28 30.12
C ASP A 22 14.37 16.52 29.01
N SER A 23 13.08 16.81 28.82
CA SER A 23 12.28 16.19 27.77
C SER A 23 12.70 16.78 26.42
N VAL A 24 13.58 16.08 25.71
CA VAL A 24 14.01 16.49 24.36
C VAL A 24 12.85 16.26 23.40
N THR A 25 12.20 17.34 22.98
CA THR A 25 11.11 17.27 21.99
C THR A 25 11.74 17.15 20.60
N MET A 26 11.75 15.94 20.04
CA MET A 26 12.22 15.67 18.68
C MET A 26 11.11 15.98 17.67
N GLY A 27 11.16 17.14 17.04
CA GLY A 27 10.27 17.51 15.94
C GLY A 27 10.82 17.03 14.60
N VAL A 28 10.14 16.11 13.94
CA VAL A 28 10.47 15.68 12.56
C VAL A 28 9.58 16.46 11.60
N THR A 29 10.17 17.41 10.87
CA THR A 29 9.48 18.20 9.84
C THR A 29 9.87 17.67 8.47
N GLY A 30 8.90 17.14 7.71
CA GLY A 30 9.13 16.64 6.37
C GLY A 30 7.88 16.01 5.77
N ASN A 31 7.90 15.75 4.46
CA ASN A 31 6.85 14.97 3.79
C ASN A 31 7.05 13.48 4.15
N ILE A 32 6.38 13.02 5.20
CA ILE A 32 6.44 11.62 5.63
C ILE A 32 5.49 10.82 4.74
N VAL A 33 6.04 10.23 3.68
CA VAL A 33 5.31 9.35 2.78
C VAL A 33 5.38 7.92 3.31
N ALA A 34 4.22 7.27 3.44
CA ALA A 34 4.15 5.88 3.83
C ALA A 34 4.65 4.97 2.70
N SER A 35 5.27 3.84 3.04
CA SER A 35 5.61 2.82 2.04
C SER A 35 4.34 2.25 1.39
N PRO A 36 4.40 1.84 0.11
CA PRO A 36 3.24 1.25 -0.57
C PRO A 36 2.86 -0.09 0.07
N CYS A 37 1.60 -0.50 -0.08
CA CYS A 37 1.16 -1.86 0.24
C CYS A 37 1.76 -2.87 -0.74
N ILE A 38 1.84 -4.13 -0.34
CA ILE A 38 2.18 -5.25 -1.22
C ILE A 38 0.94 -5.59 -2.05
N PHE A 39 1.01 -5.37 -3.36
CA PHE A 39 -0.05 -5.74 -4.31
C PHE A 39 0.06 -7.23 -4.68
N ASN A 40 -1.07 -7.94 -4.66
CA ASN A 40 -1.23 -9.33 -5.11
C ASN A 40 -0.12 -10.29 -4.63
N GLY A 41 0.24 -10.22 -3.34
CA GLY A 41 1.30 -11.05 -2.76
C GLY A 41 2.72 -10.78 -3.29
N GLY A 42 2.94 -9.61 -3.91
CA GLY A 42 4.19 -9.22 -4.55
C GLY A 42 4.23 -9.50 -6.04
N ASN A 43 3.14 -10.05 -6.61
CA ASN A 43 3.03 -10.25 -8.05
C ASN A 43 2.60 -8.96 -8.74
N SER A 44 3.39 -8.50 -9.71
CA SER A 44 3.07 -7.33 -10.52
C SER A 44 2.00 -7.62 -11.57
N ASN A 45 1.68 -8.89 -11.83
CA ASN A 45 0.69 -9.29 -12.81
C ASN A 45 -0.56 -9.87 -12.14
N LEU A 46 -1.72 -9.48 -12.63
CA LEU A 46 -3.01 -10.09 -12.30
C LEU A 46 -3.67 -10.48 -13.62
N ASP A 47 -3.82 -11.77 -13.85
CA ASP A 47 -4.57 -12.30 -14.99
C ASP A 47 -6.00 -12.60 -14.55
N VAL A 48 -6.98 -12.09 -15.31
CA VAL A 48 -8.40 -12.30 -15.05
C VAL A 48 -8.98 -13.09 -16.23
N ASN A 49 -9.25 -14.37 -15.98
CA ASN A 49 -9.88 -15.23 -16.99
C ASN A 49 -11.37 -14.89 -17.12
N LEU A 50 -11.76 -14.36 -18.28
CA LEU A 50 -13.15 -14.00 -18.60
C LEU A 50 -13.99 -15.23 -19.03
N GLY A 51 -13.36 -16.38 -19.23
CA GLY A 51 -13.99 -17.59 -19.76
C GLY A 51 -14.16 -17.58 -21.28
N ASP A 52 -14.84 -18.60 -21.78
CA ASP A 52 -15.13 -18.77 -23.20
C ASP A 52 -16.42 -18.04 -23.59
N ILE A 53 -16.27 -16.89 -24.25
CA ILE A 53 -17.39 -16.10 -24.74
C ILE A 53 -17.62 -16.43 -26.21
N GLN A 54 -18.79 -16.97 -26.55
CA GLN A 54 -19.13 -17.27 -27.95
C GLN A 54 -19.32 -15.97 -28.75
N ALA A 55 -18.64 -15.86 -29.89
CA ALA A 55 -18.73 -14.69 -30.77
C ALA A 55 -20.16 -14.42 -31.27
N THR A 56 -20.98 -15.47 -31.40
CA THR A 56 -22.41 -15.37 -31.75
C THR A 56 -23.21 -14.59 -30.72
N ASN A 57 -22.83 -14.62 -29.44
CA ASN A 57 -23.46 -13.85 -28.37
C ASN A 57 -23.02 -12.38 -28.37
N MET A 58 -22.01 -12.02 -29.17
CA MET A 58 -21.47 -10.66 -29.33
C MET A 58 -21.78 -10.06 -30.72
N ALA A 59 -22.75 -10.63 -31.43
CA ALA A 59 -23.05 -10.27 -32.82
C ALA A 59 -23.70 -8.88 -32.97
N THR A 60 -24.39 -8.40 -31.94
CA THR A 60 -25.05 -7.09 -31.96
C THR A 60 -24.26 -6.05 -31.17
N PRO A 61 -24.14 -4.79 -31.66
CA PRO A 61 -23.55 -3.71 -30.88
C PRO A 61 -24.24 -3.54 -29.53
N GLY A 62 -23.46 -3.41 -28.46
CA GLY A 62 -23.96 -3.31 -27.09
C GLY A 62 -24.26 -4.63 -26.40
N SER A 63 -24.02 -5.79 -27.05
CA SER A 63 -24.07 -7.08 -26.36
C SER A 63 -22.96 -7.18 -25.32
N SER A 64 -23.27 -7.83 -24.19
CA SER A 64 -22.33 -8.07 -23.10
C SER A 64 -22.41 -9.51 -22.60
N SER A 65 -21.32 -9.97 -21.97
CA SER A 65 -21.29 -11.26 -21.26
C SER A 65 -21.58 -11.03 -19.78
N ASP A 66 -21.76 -12.13 -19.05
CA ASP A 66 -21.82 -12.08 -17.60
C ASP A 66 -20.50 -11.54 -17.02
N PRO A 67 -20.55 -10.56 -16.11
CA PRO A 67 -19.34 -9.97 -15.54
C PRO A 67 -18.60 -10.97 -14.64
N VAL A 68 -17.28 -11.02 -14.78
CA VAL A 68 -16.41 -11.82 -13.92
C VAL A 68 -15.90 -10.96 -12.76
N ALA A 69 -16.23 -11.36 -11.53
CA ALA A 69 -15.72 -10.70 -10.33
C ALA A 69 -14.27 -11.09 -10.05
N PHE A 70 -13.43 -10.11 -9.76
CA PHE A 70 -12.05 -10.31 -9.32
C PHE A 70 -11.70 -9.32 -8.20
N ASN A 71 -10.67 -9.63 -7.42
CA ASN A 71 -10.26 -8.84 -6.26
C ASN A 71 -8.85 -8.29 -6.46
N LEU A 72 -8.66 -7.02 -6.10
CA LEU A 72 -7.34 -6.41 -5.94
C LEU A 72 -6.89 -6.56 -4.48
N LEU A 73 -5.95 -7.46 -4.23
CA LEU A 73 -5.47 -7.72 -2.88
C LEU A 73 -4.29 -6.81 -2.53
N PHE A 74 -4.44 -6.03 -1.47
CA PHE A 74 -3.38 -5.22 -0.87
C PHE A 74 -3.07 -5.75 0.52
N THR A 75 -1.82 -6.14 0.75
CA THR A 75 -1.35 -6.72 2.02
C THR A 75 -0.19 -5.91 2.58
N ASN A 76 0.11 -6.10 3.87
CA ASN A 76 1.23 -5.47 4.56
C ASN A 76 1.28 -3.94 4.39
N CYS A 77 0.12 -3.28 4.42
CA CYS A 77 0.03 -1.83 4.36
C CYS A 77 0.60 -1.20 5.66
N PRO A 78 1.56 -0.27 5.57
CA PRO A 78 2.06 0.45 6.73
C PRO A 78 0.97 1.31 7.39
N ALA A 79 1.15 1.63 8.68
CA ALA A 79 0.21 2.46 9.44
C ALA A 79 -0.01 3.87 8.83
N GLY A 80 0.96 4.37 8.06
CA GLY A 80 0.83 5.65 7.36
C GLY A 80 -0.02 5.58 6.08
N THR A 81 -0.34 4.39 5.57
CA THR A 81 -1.12 4.22 4.34
C THR A 81 -2.61 4.23 4.68
N ARG A 82 -3.29 5.29 4.26
CA ARG A 82 -4.71 5.53 4.61
C ARG A 82 -5.69 5.20 3.49
N SER A 83 -5.21 5.21 2.25
CA SER A 83 -6.01 4.95 1.06
C SER A 83 -5.15 4.32 -0.02
N VAL A 84 -5.81 3.59 -0.91
CA VAL A 84 -5.23 3.04 -2.13
C VAL A 84 -6.13 3.46 -3.28
N THR A 85 -5.52 4.01 -4.33
CA THR A 85 -6.22 4.41 -5.56
C THR A 85 -5.75 3.49 -6.69
N ALA A 86 -6.69 2.82 -7.34
CA ALA A 86 -6.42 2.03 -8.54
C ALA A 86 -6.84 2.82 -9.78
N SER A 87 -5.99 2.83 -10.81
CA SER A 87 -6.28 3.41 -12.12
C SER A 87 -6.12 2.33 -13.18
N PHE A 88 -7.14 2.16 -14.03
CA PHE A 88 -7.12 1.20 -15.12
C PHE A 88 -6.84 1.93 -16.43
N THR A 89 -5.82 1.50 -17.15
CA THR A 89 -5.40 2.11 -18.42
C THR A 89 -5.21 1.02 -19.47
N GLY A 90 -5.64 1.29 -20.69
CA GLY A 90 -5.53 0.37 -21.81
C GLY A 90 -5.86 1.06 -23.12
N THR A 91 -5.77 0.33 -24.23
CA THR A 91 -6.18 0.82 -25.54
C THR A 91 -7.70 0.87 -25.61
N PRO A 92 -8.33 2.03 -25.82
CA PRO A 92 -9.78 2.12 -25.94
C PRO A 92 -10.26 1.47 -27.25
N ASP A 93 -11.47 0.91 -27.24
CA ASP A 93 -12.13 0.44 -28.44
C ASP A 93 -12.67 1.65 -29.24
N PRO A 94 -12.24 1.84 -30.51
CA PRO A 94 -12.62 3.01 -31.30
C PRO A 94 -14.10 3.02 -31.71
N LEU A 95 -14.80 1.89 -31.64
CA LEU A 95 -16.21 1.75 -32.01
C LEU A 95 -17.13 1.78 -30.79
N ALA A 96 -16.71 1.16 -29.67
CA ALA A 96 -17.50 1.10 -28.45
C ALA A 96 -17.34 2.33 -27.54
N GLY A 97 -16.22 3.06 -27.65
CA GLY A 97 -15.97 4.30 -26.92
C GLY A 97 -14.94 4.17 -25.78
N PRO A 98 -14.72 5.26 -25.02
CA PRO A 98 -13.59 5.36 -24.08
C PRO A 98 -13.70 4.44 -22.85
N ASP A 99 -14.89 3.93 -22.55
CA ASP A 99 -15.15 3.06 -21.39
C ASP A 99 -14.88 1.57 -21.68
N TYR A 100 -14.50 1.23 -22.92
CA TYR A 100 -14.24 -0.13 -23.36
C TYR A 100 -12.79 -0.26 -23.82
N TYR A 101 -12.15 -1.36 -23.44
CA TYR A 101 -10.80 -1.68 -23.93
C TYR A 101 -10.88 -2.58 -25.15
N LEU A 102 -10.07 -2.26 -26.16
CA LEU A 102 -9.96 -3.03 -27.39
C LEU A 102 -9.46 -4.45 -27.07
N ASN A 103 -10.24 -5.46 -27.47
CA ASN A 103 -9.80 -6.84 -27.40
C ASN A 103 -8.58 -7.03 -28.32
N SER A 104 -7.42 -7.30 -27.72
CA SER A 104 -6.26 -7.76 -28.49
C SER A 104 -6.47 -9.22 -28.83
N VAL A 105 -7.12 -9.46 -29.97
CA VAL A 105 -7.09 -10.79 -30.59
C VAL A 105 -5.60 -11.12 -30.78
N ARG A 106 -5.12 -12.23 -30.22
CA ARG A 106 -3.91 -12.88 -30.76
C ARG A 106 -4.20 -13.02 -32.25
N GLN A 107 -3.59 -12.17 -33.08
CA GLN A 107 -4.08 -11.90 -34.44
C GLN A 107 -4.51 -13.21 -35.10
N PRO A 108 -5.74 -13.33 -35.57
CA PRO A 108 -5.98 -14.34 -36.55
C PRO A 108 -5.26 -13.81 -37.80
N THR A 109 -4.12 -14.39 -38.09
CA THR A 109 -3.57 -14.39 -39.45
C THR A 109 -4.60 -15.10 -40.34
N TRP A 110 -5.70 -14.43 -40.67
CA TRP A 110 -6.57 -14.87 -41.75
C TRP A 110 -5.98 -14.30 -43.03
N ARG A 111 -5.46 -15.26 -43.79
CA ARG A 111 -5.40 -15.29 -45.24
C ARG A 111 -6.64 -14.68 -45.89
#